data_AF-A0A930EE69-F1
#
_entry.id   AF-A0A930EE69-F1
#
_cell.length_a   1.000
_cell.length_b   1.000
_cell.length_c   1.000
_cell.angle_alpha   90.00
_cell.angle_beta   90.00
_cell.angle_gamma   90.00
#
_symmetry.space_group_name_H-M   'P 1'
#
loop_
_entity.id
_entity.type
_entity.pdbx_description
1 polymer ?
#
loop_
_entity_poly.entity_id
_entity_poly.type
_entity_poly.pdbx_seq_one_letter_code
_entity_poly.pdbx_strand_id
1 'polypeptide(L)'
;MDYKGTVFSGDDDAVCIIRYSSKDSIKVKIARSPELGGDLVQAPPYKGNGFTKSTKSHIVPEFYQSEIEKLIPGSKIYKLKSDGMLIEIAELNKGAWIGK
;
A
#
# COMPACT_ATOMS: atom_id res chain seq x y z
N MET A 1 2.82 7.73 8.29
CA MET A 1 3.50 8.89 7.68
C MET A 1 4.17 9.67 8.79
N ASP A 2 5.36 10.19 8.50
CA ASP A 2 6.35 10.82 9.39
C ASP A 2 5.97 12.23 9.87
N TYR A 3 4.69 12.43 10.18
CA TYR A 3 4.19 13.71 10.64
C TYR A 3 4.74 14.04 12.03
N LYS A 4 4.88 15.34 12.32
CA LYS A 4 5.31 15.84 13.63
C LYS A 4 4.44 15.22 14.74
N GLY A 5 5.10 14.62 15.73
CA GLY A 5 4.43 13.95 16.86
C GLY A 5 4.08 12.48 16.66
N THR A 6 4.38 11.90 15.50
CA THR A 6 4.27 10.44 15.29
C THR A 6 5.57 9.72 15.66
N VAL A 7 5.48 8.42 15.98
CA VAL A 7 6.65 7.56 16.23
C VAL A 7 7.41 7.22 14.95
N PHE A 8 6.84 7.51 13.78
CA PHE A 8 7.43 7.23 12.48
C PHE A 8 8.40 8.37 12.11
N SER A 9 9.70 8.13 12.28
CA SER A 9 10.72 9.18 12.06
C SER A 9 12.03 8.67 11.45
N GLY A 10 12.24 7.35 11.42
CA GLY A 10 13.39 6.72 10.76
C GLY A 10 13.21 6.63 9.24
N ASP A 11 14.33 6.55 8.53
CA ASP A 11 14.30 6.04 7.16
C ASP A 11 14.31 4.51 7.24
N ASP A 12 13.32 3.88 6.61
CA ASP A 12 13.27 2.42 6.51
C ASP A 12 14.15 1.95 5.35
N ASP A 13 14.85 0.83 5.55
CA ASP A 13 15.64 0.16 4.51
C ASP A 13 14.78 -0.65 3.53
N ALA A 14 13.45 -0.60 3.70
CA ALA A 14 12.51 -1.47 3.04
C ALA A 14 11.08 -0.93 3.04
N VAL A 15 10.24 -1.51 2.18
CA VAL A 15 8.78 -1.32 2.17
C VAL A 15 8.07 -2.62 2.49
N CYS A 16 6.91 -2.53 3.15
CA CYS A 16 6.03 -3.69 3.37
C CYS A 16 5.02 -3.82 2.23
N ILE A 17 4.90 -5.02 1.68
CA ILE A 17 3.98 -5.36 0.59
C ILE A 17 2.99 -6.40 1.09
N ILE A 18 1.70 -6.18 0.85
CA ILE A 18 0.68 -7.21 1.03
C ILE A 18 0.49 -7.92 -0.31
N ARG A 19 0.74 -9.22 -0.34
CA ARG A 19 0.48 -10.10 -1.49
C ARG A 19 -0.72 -10.99 -1.18
N TYR A 20 -1.73 -10.93 -2.03
CA TYR A 20 -2.96 -11.71 -1.90
C TYR A 20 -3.40 -12.23 -3.26
N SER A 21 -4.19 -13.30 -3.24
CA SER A 21 -4.87 -13.81 -4.43
C SER A 21 -6.30 -13.28 -4.45
N SER A 22 -6.83 -13.09 -5.65
CA SER A 22 -8.24 -12.77 -5.88
C SER A 22 -8.84 -13.83 -6.81
N LYS A 23 -10.13 -14.14 -6.61
CA LYS A 23 -10.88 -14.98 -7.56
C LYS A 23 -11.25 -14.21 -8.83
N ASP A 24 -11.37 -12.89 -8.71
CA ASP A 24 -11.73 -11.98 -9.80
C ASP A 24 -10.49 -11.29 -10.38
N SER A 25 -10.56 -10.91 -11.66
CA SER A 25 -9.55 -10.06 -12.28
C SER A 25 -9.44 -8.75 -11.52
N ILE A 26 -8.30 -8.54 -10.85
CA ILE A 26 -8.09 -7.32 -10.07
C ILE A 26 -7.95 -6.12 -11.03
N LYS A 27 -8.90 -5.19 -10.98
CA LYS A 27 -8.77 -3.88 -11.61
C LYS A 27 -8.15 -2.90 -10.62
N VAL A 28 -6.83 -2.78 -10.62
CA VAL A 28 -6.13 -1.72 -9.90
C VAL A 28 -6.20 -0.43 -10.71
N LYS A 29 -6.60 0.68 -10.10
CA LYS A 29 -6.50 2.01 -10.70
C LYS A 29 -5.45 2.83 -9.96
N ILE A 30 -4.65 3.60 -10.70
CA ILE A 30 -3.85 4.67 -10.10
C ILE A 30 -4.81 5.80 -9.78
N ALA A 31 -4.78 6.28 -8.54
CA ALA A 31 -5.65 7.35 -8.06
C ALA A 31 -5.21 8.72 -8.59
N ARG A 32 -5.30 8.91 -9.91
CA ARG A 32 -5.16 10.21 -10.57
C ARG A 32 -6.52 10.91 -10.66
N SER A 33 -6.54 12.20 -10.37
CA SER A 33 -7.70 13.06 -10.59
C SER A 33 -7.99 13.22 -12.08
N PRO A 34 -9.23 13.57 -12.47
CA PRO A 34 -9.58 13.88 -13.86
C PRO A 34 -8.70 14.96 -14.48
N GLU A 35 -8.35 15.98 -13.69
CA GLU A 35 -7.46 17.08 -14.10
C GLU A 35 -6.04 16.62 -14.46
N LEU A 36 -5.62 15.46 -13.94
CA LEU A 36 -4.33 14.83 -14.20
C LEU A 36 -4.46 13.59 -15.12
N GLY A 37 -5.58 13.46 -15.83
CA GLY A 37 -5.82 12.40 -16.82
C GLY A 37 -6.16 11.04 -16.21
N GLY A 38 -6.69 11.00 -14.99
CA GLY A 38 -7.20 9.78 -14.36
C GLY A 38 -8.73 9.72 -14.26
N ASP A 39 -9.26 8.52 -14.06
CA ASP A 39 -10.72 8.31 -14.01
C ASP A 39 -11.31 8.38 -12.59
N LEU A 40 -10.55 8.86 -11.61
CA LEU A 40 -10.87 8.69 -10.19
C LEU A 40 -11.33 10.01 -9.56
N VAL A 41 -12.61 10.08 -9.20
CA VAL A 41 -13.20 11.17 -8.41
C VAL A 41 -13.49 10.63 -7.02
N GLN A 42 -12.65 10.96 -6.03
CA GLN A 42 -12.86 10.58 -4.63
C GLN A 42 -12.78 11.78 -3.70
N ALA A 43 -13.50 11.68 -2.57
CA ALA A 43 -13.43 12.66 -1.49
C ALA A 43 -12.01 12.71 -0.87
N PRO A 44 -11.59 13.86 -0.30
CA PRO A 44 -10.31 14.03 0.38
C PRO A 44 -10.06 12.91 1.41
N PRO A 45 -8.80 12.44 1.61
CA PRO A 45 -7.56 13.21 1.53
C PRO A 45 -6.70 12.98 0.27
N TYR A 46 -7.26 12.38 -0.78
CA TYR A 46 -6.54 12.16 -2.04
C TYR A 46 -6.16 13.50 -2.70
N LYS A 47 -4.86 13.73 -2.89
CA LYS A 47 -4.34 14.91 -3.60
C LYS A 47 -4.44 14.80 -5.12
N GLY A 48 -4.81 13.62 -5.63
CA GLY A 48 -5.14 13.40 -7.03
C GLY A 48 -3.96 13.18 -7.99
N ASN A 49 -2.70 13.14 -7.52
CA ASN A 49 -1.55 12.90 -8.41
C ASN A 49 -1.11 11.42 -8.49
N GLY A 50 -1.76 10.52 -7.74
CA GLY A 50 -1.43 9.10 -7.69
C GLY A 50 -0.19 8.76 -6.84
N PHE A 51 0.30 9.70 -6.04
CA PHE A 51 1.46 9.50 -5.18
C PHE A 51 1.30 10.20 -3.83
N THR A 52 1.70 9.53 -2.76
CA THR A 52 1.90 10.14 -1.46
C THR A 52 3.38 10.43 -1.24
N LYS A 53 3.67 11.52 -0.55
CA LYS A 53 5.03 11.94 -0.20
C LYS A 53 5.16 12.10 1.31
N SER A 54 6.18 11.49 1.90
CA SER A 54 6.58 11.72 3.30
C SER A 54 7.10 13.15 3.51
N THR A 55 7.23 13.59 4.77
CA THR A 55 7.85 14.89 5.09
C THR A 55 9.32 14.94 4.67
N LYS A 56 10.00 13.79 4.62
CA LYS A 56 11.35 13.62 4.09
C LYS A 56 11.45 13.43 2.57
N SER A 57 10.38 13.68 1.81
CA SER A 57 10.35 13.58 0.35
C SER A 57 10.46 12.18 -0.27
N HIS A 58 10.31 11.11 0.51
CA HIS A 58 10.07 9.76 -0.04
C HIS A 58 8.71 9.71 -0.75
N ILE A 59 8.69 9.33 -2.02
CA ILE A 59 7.50 9.26 -2.87
C ILE A 59 7.09 7.80 -3.04
N VAL A 60 5.83 7.48 -2.74
CA VAL A 60 5.25 6.14 -2.94
C VAL A 60 3.97 6.26 -3.78
N PRO A 61 3.73 5.32 -4.71
CA PRO A 61 2.50 5.30 -5.49
C PRO A 61 1.28 5.01 -4.61
N GLU A 62 0.17 5.65 -4.91
CA GLU A 62 -1.14 5.38 -4.32
C GLU A 62 -1.97 4.53 -5.27
N PHE A 63 -2.51 3.43 -4.76
CA PHE A 63 -3.38 2.54 -5.52
C PHE A 63 -4.78 2.58 -4.94
N TYR A 64 -5.77 2.71 -5.81
CA TYR A 64 -7.16 2.53 -5.44
C TYR A 64 -7.67 1.20 -5.98
N GLN A 65 -8.32 0.45 -5.10
CA GLN A 65 -9.04 -0.75 -5.45
C GLN A 65 -10.37 -0.76 -4.69
N SER A 66 -11.48 -0.55 -5.41
CA SER A 66 -12.83 -0.54 -4.85
C SER A 66 -13.29 -1.90 -4.34
N GLU A 67 -12.68 -2.98 -4.84
CA GLU A 67 -13.16 -4.36 -4.71
C GLU A 67 -12.33 -5.24 -3.77
N ILE A 68 -11.49 -4.67 -2.88
CA ILE A 68 -10.94 -5.50 -1.79
C ILE A 68 -12.05 -5.74 -0.77
N GLU A 69 -12.95 -6.67 -1.11
CA GLU A 69 -13.85 -7.32 -0.17
C GLU A 69 -13.01 -8.27 0.70
N LYS A 70 -12.33 -7.72 1.71
CA LYS A 70 -11.54 -8.44 2.72
C LYS A 70 -10.40 -9.31 2.14
N LEU A 71 -9.18 -9.05 2.61
CA LEU A 71 -8.05 -9.95 2.36
C LEU A 71 -8.43 -11.39 2.77
N ILE A 72 -8.14 -12.36 1.90
CA ILE A 72 -8.45 -13.77 2.14
C ILE A 72 -7.36 -14.44 2.98
N PRO A 73 -7.69 -15.48 3.78
CA PRO A 73 -6.68 -16.31 4.43
C PRO A 73 -5.62 -16.82 3.44
N GLY A 74 -4.36 -16.83 3.87
CA GLY A 74 -3.20 -17.13 3.02
C GLY A 74 -2.59 -15.90 2.33
N SER A 75 -3.19 -14.71 2.47
CA SER A 75 -2.53 -13.44 2.13
C SER A 75 -1.26 -13.26 2.97
N LYS A 76 -0.22 -12.65 2.42
CA LYS A 76 1.11 -12.56 3.05
C LYS A 76 1.63 -11.13 3.08
N ILE A 77 2.39 -10.79 4.12
CA ILE A 77 3.18 -9.57 4.18
C ILE A 77 4.64 -9.91 3.88
N TYR A 78 5.22 -9.17 2.95
CA TYR A 78 6.64 -9.21 2.64
C TYR A 78 7.32 -7.90 2.99
N LYS A 79 8.50 -7.96 3.58
CA LYS A 79 9.46 -6.86 3.64
C LYS A 79 10.31 -6.91 2.36
N LEU A 80 10.18 -5.90 1.50
CA LEU A 80 11.00 -5.70 0.30
C LEU A 80 12.11 -4.71 0.63
N LYS A 81 13.35 -5.19 0.69
CA LYS A 81 14.55 -4.36 0.90
C LYS A 81 14.99 -3.63 -0.38
N SER A 82 15.82 -2.62 -0.21
CA SER A 82 16.41 -1.82 -1.31
C SER A 82 17.24 -2.63 -2.31
N ASP A 83 17.81 -3.77 -1.88
CA ASP A 83 18.54 -4.72 -2.73
C ASP A 83 17.63 -5.68 -3.52
N GLY A 84 16.31 -5.55 -3.36
CA GLY A 84 15.31 -6.41 -3.99
C GLY A 84 14.97 -7.67 -3.18
N MET A 85 15.59 -7.90 -2.03
CA MET A 85 15.30 -9.07 -1.20
C MET A 85 13.88 -8.98 -0.61
N LEU A 86 13.11 -10.05 -0.80
CA LEU A 86 11.77 -10.23 -0.24
C LEU A 86 11.82 -11.22 0.94
N ILE A 87 11.48 -10.73 2.13
CA ILE A 87 11.36 -11.56 3.34
C ILE A 87 9.88 -11.64 3.71
N GLU A 88 9.33 -12.85 3.77
CA GLU A 88 7.98 -13.06 4.30
C GLU A 88 8.00 -12.88 5.82
N ILE A 89 7.14 -11.99 6.34
CA ILE A 89 7.13 -11.65 7.78
C ILE A 89 5.81 -12.00 8.47
N ALA A 90 4.73 -12.16 7.72
CA ALA A 90 3.44 -12.58 8.28
C ALA A 90 2.53 -13.23 7.23
N GLU A 91 1.60 -14.05 7.72
CA GLU A 91 0.51 -14.64 6.94
C GLU A 91 -0.84 -14.35 7.61
N LEU A 92 -1.85 -13.99 6.81
CA LEU A 92 -3.22 -13.78 7.28
C LEU A 92 -3.89 -15.13 7.49
N ASN A 93 -4.28 -15.43 8.72
CA ASN A 93 -5.02 -16.63 9.07
C ASN A 93 -6.26 -16.26 9.91
N LYS A 94 -7.45 -16.68 9.44
CA LYS A 94 -8.74 -16.44 10.12
C LYS A 94 -8.95 -14.98 10.58
N GLY A 95 -8.49 -14.01 9.78
CA GLY A 95 -8.63 -12.58 10.06
C GLY A 95 -7.54 -11.97 10.94
N ALA A 96 -6.53 -12.75 11.35
CA ALA A 96 -5.39 -12.26 12.13
C ALA A 96 -4.07 -12.46 11.36
N TRP A 97 -3.16 -11.49 11.45
CA TRP A 97 -1.81 -11.62 10.93
C TRP A 97 -0.95 -12.42 11.91
N ILE A 98 -0.41 -13.54 11.45
CA ILE A 98 0.47 -14.42 12.21
C ILE A 98 1.90 -14.17 11.75
N GLY A 99 2.75 -13.68 12.66
CA GLY A 99 4.17 -13.42 12.39
C GLY A 99 4.97 -14.70 12.17
N LYS A 100 6.06 -14.58 11.41
CA LYS A 100 7.06 -15.63 11.22
C LYS A 100 8.30 -15.43 12.07
#